data_AF-A0A4Z2C5Q2-F1
#
_entry.id   AF-A0A4Z2C5Q2-F1
#
_cell.length_a   1.000
_cell.length_b   1.000
_cell.length_c   1.000
_cell.angle_alpha   90.00
_cell.angle_beta   90.00
_cell.angle_gamma   90.00
#
_symmetry.space_group_name_H-M   'P 1'
#
loop_
_entity.id
_entity.type
_entity.pdbx_description
1 polymer ?
#
loop_
_entity_poly.entity_id
_entity_poly.type
_entity_poly.pdbx_seq_one_letter_code
_entity_poly.pdbx_strand_id
1 'polypeptide(L)'
;MWKSAETTAELNTVPEEKGCSAAGTRDVDASEEYTQIKPYPGMPKEVLLLYSSQARYRVPRQIIFWLTVACTAALVGLTATVIALSPRCLSWWQTSPMYQLYPRSFKDSDGDGIGDLKGILQKLDHFQYLNIKSVWIGPLYRSPMKDFGYDVEDFRSISPEFGTMQDFDELLAEMHNRGLNLIMDFIPNHTSDRHPWFILSRTRDPQYEDYYIWADCNQTAPRPNNWVSVFGNTSWAYDEVRGQCYLHQFFKEEPDLNLRNPRVRKEMIDIIRFWLEKGVDGFRIGSAKYALEGCTPEG
;
A
#
# COMPACT_ATOMS: atom_id res chain seq x y z
N MET A 1 28.59 10.47 -43.19
CA MET A 1 28.01 10.68 -44.54
C MET A 1 27.45 12.11 -44.56
N TRP A 2 28.10 13.07 -45.22
CA TRP A 2 27.91 13.46 -46.65
C TRP A 2 26.49 14.00 -46.93
N LYS A 3 26.25 15.20 -47.50
CA LYS A 3 27.06 16.40 -47.91
C LYS A 3 26.15 17.64 -47.62
N SER A 4 26.59 18.83 -47.21
CA SER A 4 27.42 19.86 -47.87
C SER A 4 26.97 20.30 -49.27
N ALA A 5 26.57 21.58 -49.39
CA ALA A 5 26.63 22.40 -50.62
C ALA A 5 26.48 23.89 -50.25
N GLU A 6 27.54 24.67 -50.45
CA GLU A 6 27.54 26.14 -50.46
C GLU A 6 27.13 26.64 -51.85
N THR A 7 26.64 27.88 -52.00
CA THR A 7 27.24 28.83 -52.96
C THR A 7 26.91 30.29 -52.63
N THR A 8 27.88 31.17 -52.93
CA THR A 8 27.85 32.63 -52.83
C THR A 8 27.48 33.30 -54.15
N ALA A 9 27.10 34.58 -54.12
CA ALA A 9 27.39 35.57 -55.18
C ALA A 9 27.17 37.01 -54.66
N GLU A 10 28.00 37.95 -55.12
CA GLU A 10 28.05 39.36 -54.68
C GLU A 10 27.53 40.36 -55.77
N LEU A 11 27.69 41.66 -55.46
CA LEU A 11 28.00 42.80 -56.37
C LEU A 11 26.85 43.72 -56.88
N ASN A 12 26.76 44.89 -56.20
CA ASN A 12 26.77 46.27 -56.69
C ASN A 12 26.07 46.67 -58.02
N THR A 13 25.29 47.77 -57.98
CA THR A 13 25.39 48.95 -58.90
C THR A 13 24.56 50.16 -58.39
N VAL A 14 24.97 51.37 -58.81
CA VAL A 14 24.63 52.75 -58.32
C VAL A 14 25.01 53.74 -59.48
N PRO A 15 24.42 54.96 -59.72
CA PRO A 15 23.53 55.84 -58.93
C PRO A 15 22.28 56.41 -59.72
N GLU A 16 21.77 57.59 -59.30
CA GLU A 16 21.17 58.70 -60.14
C GLU A 16 19.73 58.55 -60.73
N GLU A 17 18.90 59.59 -60.93
CA GLU A 17 18.91 61.02 -60.51
C GLU A 17 17.48 61.67 -60.48
N LYS A 18 17.34 62.82 -59.78
CA LYS A 18 16.36 63.95 -59.83
C LYS A 18 15.06 63.88 -60.69
N GLY A 19 13.97 64.46 -60.15
CA GLY A 19 12.84 64.97 -60.98
C GLY A 19 11.65 65.65 -60.26
N CYS A 20 11.69 66.98 -60.12
CA CYS A 20 10.61 67.96 -59.85
C CYS A 20 9.25 67.57 -59.20
N SER A 21 9.00 68.16 -58.02
CA SER A 21 7.96 69.19 -57.78
C SER A 21 6.63 69.12 -58.56
N ALA A 22 5.51 68.83 -57.88
CA ALA A 22 4.48 69.82 -57.49
C ALA A 22 3.12 69.17 -57.16
N ALA A 23 2.62 69.36 -55.93
CA ALA A 23 1.21 69.64 -55.60
C ALA A 23 1.05 69.65 -54.07
N GLY A 24 0.72 70.79 -53.49
CA GLY A 24 0.38 70.88 -52.07
C GLY A 24 -1.03 70.39 -51.81
N THR A 25 -1.22 69.09 -51.60
CA THR A 25 -2.36 68.61 -50.81
C THR A 25 -2.04 68.83 -49.33
N ARG A 26 -2.84 69.65 -48.66
CA ARG A 26 -2.83 69.72 -47.20
C ARG A 26 -3.28 68.36 -46.68
N ASP A 27 -2.35 67.53 -46.24
CA ASP A 27 -2.64 66.61 -45.14
C ASP A 27 -2.98 67.48 -43.94
N VAL A 28 -4.27 67.75 -43.77
CA VAL A 28 -4.81 68.26 -42.51
C VAL A 28 -4.51 67.16 -41.51
N ASP A 29 -3.67 67.50 -40.52
CA ASP A 29 -3.13 66.56 -39.57
C ASP A 29 -4.30 65.84 -38.87
N ALA A 30 -4.50 64.56 -39.21
CA ALA A 30 -5.58 63.77 -38.64
C ALA A 30 -5.45 63.66 -37.12
N SER A 31 -4.26 63.89 -36.55
CA SER A 31 -4.09 63.98 -35.10
C SER A 31 -4.69 65.26 -34.51
N GLU A 32 -4.73 66.39 -35.25
CA GLU A 32 -5.33 67.64 -34.77
C GLU A 32 -6.87 67.55 -34.71
N GLU A 33 -7.54 66.94 -35.68
CA GLU A 33 -9.02 66.85 -35.72
C GLU A 33 -9.59 66.13 -34.49
N TYR A 34 -8.91 65.08 -34.01
CA TYR A 34 -9.34 64.33 -32.81
C TYR A 34 -8.99 65.02 -31.47
N THR A 35 -8.07 65.99 -31.43
CA THR A 35 -7.65 66.62 -30.14
C THR A 35 -8.73 67.45 -29.46
N GLN A 36 -9.77 67.88 -30.19
CA GLN A 36 -10.89 68.65 -29.63
C GLN A 36 -12.10 67.80 -29.21
N ILE A 37 -12.09 66.49 -29.49
CA ILE A 37 -13.25 65.62 -29.24
C ILE A 37 -13.30 65.17 -27.79
N LYS A 38 -14.20 65.79 -27.00
CA LYS A 38 -14.48 65.39 -25.61
C LYS A 38 -14.88 63.91 -25.52
N PRO A 39 -14.49 63.19 -24.45
CA PRO A 39 -14.80 61.76 -24.32
C PRO A 39 -16.31 61.50 -24.21
N TYR A 40 -16.77 60.46 -24.91
CA TYR A 40 -18.16 60.01 -24.98
C TYR A 40 -18.27 58.48 -24.82
N PRO A 41 -19.46 57.91 -24.57
CA PRO A 41 -19.62 56.45 -24.50
C PRO A 41 -19.36 55.79 -25.86
N GLY A 42 -18.53 54.74 -25.89
CA GLY A 42 -18.24 53.99 -27.13
C GLY A 42 -17.23 54.66 -28.08
N MET A 43 -16.26 55.42 -27.56
CA MET A 43 -15.19 56.02 -28.38
C MET A 43 -14.45 55.00 -29.27
N PRO A 44 -14.12 55.35 -30.53
CA PRO A 44 -13.22 54.58 -31.37
C PRO A 44 -11.78 54.63 -30.81
N LYS A 45 -10.93 53.73 -31.32
CA LYS A 45 -9.56 53.50 -30.83
C LYS A 45 -8.70 54.77 -30.84
N GLU A 46 -8.86 55.57 -31.89
CA GLU A 46 -8.08 56.77 -32.18
C GLU A 46 -8.30 57.83 -31.08
N VAL A 47 -9.57 58.10 -30.76
CA VAL A 47 -9.97 59.02 -29.68
C VAL A 47 -9.61 58.46 -28.30
N LEU A 48 -9.73 57.13 -28.10
CA LEU A 48 -9.40 56.49 -26.82
C LEU A 48 -7.90 56.58 -26.45
N LEU A 49 -7.00 56.59 -27.43
CA LEU A 49 -5.55 56.67 -27.20
C LEU A 49 -5.10 58.05 -26.68
N LEU A 50 -5.78 59.13 -27.09
CA LEU A 50 -5.53 60.50 -26.62
C LEU A 50 -5.78 60.66 -25.11
N TYR A 51 -6.78 59.95 -24.57
CA TYR A 51 -7.16 60.04 -23.16
C TYR A 51 -6.55 58.94 -22.28
N SER A 52 -6.49 57.69 -22.75
CA SER A 52 -6.06 56.54 -21.93
C SER A 52 -4.57 56.53 -21.57
N SER A 53 -3.74 57.32 -22.26
CA SER A 53 -2.31 57.50 -22.00
C SER A 53 -2.02 58.45 -20.82
N GLN A 54 -2.98 59.30 -20.43
CA GLN A 54 -2.84 60.28 -19.34
C GLN A 54 -2.54 59.60 -18.00
N ALA A 55 -1.70 60.22 -17.16
CA ALA A 55 -1.21 59.65 -15.91
C ALA A 55 -2.35 59.13 -14.99
N ARG A 56 -3.46 59.89 -14.90
CA ARG A 56 -4.65 59.54 -14.11
C ARG A 56 -5.34 58.21 -14.51
N TYR A 57 -5.11 57.71 -15.72
CA TYR A 57 -5.62 56.41 -16.19
C TYR A 57 -4.50 55.38 -16.37
N ARG A 58 -3.31 55.81 -16.79
CA ARG A 58 -2.15 54.93 -17.00
C ARG A 58 -1.64 54.33 -15.68
N VAL A 59 -1.52 55.14 -14.62
CA VAL A 59 -0.97 54.69 -13.33
C VAL A 59 -1.90 53.70 -12.63
N PRO A 60 -3.22 53.97 -12.42
CA PRO A 60 -4.12 53.00 -11.80
C PRO A 60 -4.22 51.69 -12.58
N ARG A 61 -4.25 51.73 -13.92
CA ARG A 61 -4.28 50.52 -14.77
C ARG A 61 -3.03 49.65 -14.59
N GLN A 62 -1.84 50.26 -14.53
CA GLN A 62 -0.59 49.53 -14.25
C GLN A 62 -0.56 48.98 -12.82
N ILE A 63 -1.01 49.75 -11.83
CA ILE A 63 -1.12 49.30 -10.44
C ILE A 63 -2.04 48.08 -10.35
N ILE A 64 -3.24 48.14 -10.94
CA ILE A 64 -4.19 47.00 -10.93
C ILE A 64 -3.55 45.76 -11.58
N PHE A 65 -2.93 45.90 -12.76
CA PHE A 65 -2.27 44.79 -13.45
C PHE A 65 -1.19 44.13 -12.59
N TRP A 66 -0.25 44.91 -12.04
CA TRP A 66 0.84 44.36 -11.22
C TRP A 66 0.36 43.86 -9.86
N LEU A 67 -0.66 44.46 -9.26
CA LEU A 67 -1.32 43.91 -8.07
C LEU A 67 -1.98 42.56 -8.37
N THR A 68 -2.66 42.39 -9.51
CA THR A 68 -3.21 41.08 -9.91
C THR A 68 -2.10 40.04 -10.03
N VAL A 69 -1.01 40.34 -10.75
CA VAL A 69 0.15 39.43 -10.89
C VAL A 69 0.75 39.08 -9.53
N ALA A 70 0.98 40.07 -8.67
CA ALA A 70 1.54 39.87 -7.33
C ALA A 70 0.60 39.06 -6.42
N CYS A 71 -0.70 39.32 -6.43
CA CYS A 71 -1.69 38.54 -5.70
C CYS A 71 -1.76 37.10 -6.20
N THR A 72 -1.71 36.84 -7.50
CA THR A 72 -1.65 35.48 -8.05
C THR A 72 -0.38 34.75 -7.60
N ALA A 73 0.79 35.40 -7.66
CA ALA A 73 2.04 34.81 -7.18
C ALA A 73 1.99 34.53 -5.66
N ALA A 74 1.42 35.44 -4.86
CA ALA A 74 1.24 35.24 -3.42
C ALA A 74 0.27 34.09 -3.10
N LEU A 75 -0.82 33.93 -3.85
CA LEU A 75 -1.76 32.80 -3.69
C LEU A 75 -1.11 31.45 -4.05
N VAL A 76 -0.28 31.40 -5.10
CA VAL A 76 0.49 30.19 -5.45
C VAL A 76 1.52 29.88 -4.37
N GLY A 77 2.26 30.90 -3.89
CA GLY A 77 3.23 30.75 -2.81
C GLY A 77 2.58 30.28 -1.50
N LEU A 78 1.40 30.82 -1.15
CA LEU A 78 0.62 30.40 0.02
C LEU A 78 0.15 28.95 -0.12
N THR A 79 -0.41 28.56 -1.28
CA THR A 79 -0.84 27.17 -1.55
C THR A 79 0.35 26.20 -1.44
N ALA A 80 1.49 26.52 -2.05
CA ALA A 80 2.70 25.71 -1.96
C ALA A 80 3.21 25.59 -0.50
N THR A 81 3.16 26.68 0.26
CA THR A 81 3.54 26.71 1.68
C THR A 81 2.60 25.84 2.53
N VAL A 82 1.29 25.92 2.31
CA VAL A 82 0.30 25.07 3.01
C VAL A 82 0.54 23.60 2.69
N ILE A 83 0.76 23.23 1.42
CA ILE A 83 1.03 21.85 1.03
C ILE A 83 2.35 21.35 1.65
N ALA A 84 3.42 22.14 1.62
CA ALA A 84 4.73 21.76 2.15
C ALA A 84 4.78 21.65 3.68
N LEU A 85 3.97 22.43 4.40
CA LEU A 85 3.93 22.44 5.87
C LEU A 85 2.80 21.58 6.46
N SER A 86 1.85 21.10 5.64
CA SER A 86 0.79 20.21 6.12
C SER A 86 1.36 18.87 6.58
N PRO A 87 1.02 18.39 7.79
CA PRO A 87 1.38 17.05 8.19
C PRO A 87 0.69 16.02 7.30
N ARG A 88 1.29 14.83 7.16
CA ARG A 88 0.61 13.70 6.49
C ARG A 88 -0.67 13.36 7.24
N CYS A 89 -1.75 13.14 6.50
CA CYS A 89 -2.99 12.59 7.07
C CYS A 89 -2.73 11.21 7.68
N LEU A 90 -3.50 10.87 8.71
CA LEU A 90 -3.44 9.57 9.36
C LEU A 90 -3.85 8.45 8.39
N SER A 91 -3.12 7.33 8.43
CA SER A 91 -3.46 6.10 7.71
C SER A 91 -4.66 5.39 8.35
N TRP A 92 -5.34 4.50 7.61
CA TRP A 92 -6.55 3.80 8.07
C TRP A 92 -6.39 3.07 9.42
N TRP A 93 -5.21 2.48 9.67
CA TRP A 93 -4.90 1.78 10.93
C TRP A 93 -4.66 2.71 12.13
N GLN A 94 -4.57 4.03 11.90
CA GLN A 94 -4.38 5.06 12.92
C GLN A 94 -5.67 5.81 13.27
N THR A 95 -6.73 5.69 12.46
CA THR A 95 -7.94 6.53 12.56
C THR A 95 -9.13 5.87 13.24
N SER A 96 -9.15 4.54 13.36
CA SER A 96 -10.29 3.78 13.89
C SER A 96 -9.83 2.65 14.81
N PRO A 97 -10.57 2.35 15.89
CA PRO A 97 -10.33 1.15 16.70
C PRO A 97 -10.44 -0.14 15.86
N MET A 98 -9.60 -1.12 16.21
CA MET A 98 -9.69 -2.47 15.66
C MET A 98 -10.62 -3.32 16.51
N TYR A 99 -11.40 -4.20 15.86
CA TYR A 99 -12.22 -5.21 16.52
C TYR A 99 -11.59 -6.59 16.31
N GLN A 100 -11.18 -7.25 17.39
CA GLN A 100 -10.72 -8.65 17.31
C GLN A 100 -11.93 -9.58 17.34
N LEU A 101 -11.99 -10.48 16.36
CA LEU A 101 -13.06 -11.44 16.18
C LEU A 101 -12.49 -12.86 16.19
N TYR A 102 -13.09 -13.73 17.01
CA TYR A 102 -12.77 -15.15 17.03
C TYR A 102 -13.84 -15.91 16.23
N PRO A 103 -13.51 -16.47 15.04
CA PRO A 103 -14.51 -16.89 14.05
C PRO A 103 -15.47 -17.93 14.61
N ARG A 104 -14.90 -19.00 15.20
CA ARG A 104 -15.60 -20.17 15.77
C ARG A 104 -16.68 -19.83 16.81
N SER A 105 -16.69 -18.62 17.40
CA SER A 105 -17.63 -18.22 18.46
C SER A 105 -18.40 -16.94 18.15
N PHE A 106 -18.29 -16.38 16.94
CA PHE A 106 -18.93 -15.10 16.61
C PHE A 106 -20.38 -15.27 16.14
N LYS A 107 -20.61 -16.05 15.07
CA LYS A 107 -21.94 -16.34 14.54
C LYS A 107 -21.91 -17.60 13.67
N ASP A 108 -22.62 -18.63 14.10
CA ASP A 108 -23.00 -19.81 13.31
C ASP A 108 -24.10 -19.42 12.31
N SER A 109 -23.98 -19.79 11.04
CA SER A 109 -24.97 -19.51 9.98
C SER A 109 -25.75 -20.72 9.45
N ASP A 110 -25.31 -21.96 9.70
CA ASP A 110 -25.92 -23.18 9.13
C ASP A 110 -26.51 -24.15 10.17
N GLY A 111 -26.21 -23.94 11.45
CA GLY A 111 -26.75 -24.65 12.60
C GLY A 111 -25.90 -25.79 13.14
N ASP A 112 -24.63 -25.93 12.73
CA ASP A 112 -23.71 -26.95 13.24
C ASP A 112 -23.13 -26.66 14.65
N GLY A 113 -23.31 -25.44 15.15
CA GLY A 113 -22.81 -24.96 16.45
C GLY A 113 -21.44 -24.27 16.41
N ILE A 114 -20.85 -24.06 15.23
CA ILE A 114 -19.57 -23.40 14.99
C ILE A 114 -19.79 -22.08 14.24
N GLY A 115 -19.09 -21.02 14.66
CA GLY A 115 -19.13 -19.74 13.95
C GLY A 115 -18.31 -19.74 12.65
N ASP A 116 -18.91 -19.25 11.57
CA ASP A 116 -18.40 -19.38 10.20
C ASP A 116 -18.30 -18.03 9.43
N LEU A 117 -17.72 -18.04 8.23
CA LEU A 117 -17.51 -16.85 7.40
C LEU A 117 -18.82 -16.17 6.94
N LYS A 118 -19.87 -16.94 6.64
CA LYS A 118 -21.20 -16.41 6.28
C LYS A 118 -21.90 -15.80 7.48
N GLY A 119 -21.68 -16.32 8.68
CA GLY A 119 -22.13 -15.72 9.93
C GLY A 119 -21.48 -14.37 10.21
N ILE A 120 -20.18 -14.22 9.88
CA ILE A 120 -19.49 -12.92 9.92
C ILE A 120 -20.07 -11.97 8.86
N LEU A 121 -20.28 -12.45 7.63
CA LEU A 121 -20.87 -11.69 6.52
C LEU A 121 -22.27 -11.14 6.86
N GLN A 122 -23.12 -11.95 7.47
CA GLN A 122 -24.45 -11.57 7.99
C GLN A 122 -24.41 -10.48 9.09
N LYS A 123 -23.22 -10.12 9.59
CA LYS A 123 -23.01 -9.20 10.70
C LYS A 123 -22.09 -8.04 10.39
N LEU A 124 -21.71 -7.78 9.13
CA LEU A 124 -20.84 -6.64 8.80
C LEU A 124 -21.39 -5.28 9.27
N ASP A 125 -22.72 -5.11 9.31
CA ASP A 125 -23.36 -3.88 9.80
C ASP A 125 -23.19 -3.65 11.30
N HIS A 126 -22.86 -4.70 12.08
CA HIS A 126 -22.49 -4.56 13.50
C HIS A 126 -21.21 -3.74 13.68
N PHE A 127 -20.21 -3.95 12.81
CA PHE A 127 -18.95 -3.19 12.86
C PHE A 127 -19.19 -1.72 12.52
N GLN A 128 -20.06 -1.44 11.54
CA GLN A 128 -20.47 -0.08 11.19
C GLN A 128 -21.18 0.62 12.36
N TYR A 129 -22.13 -0.06 13.02
CA TYR A 129 -22.81 0.46 14.21
C TYR A 129 -21.84 0.81 15.35
N LEU A 130 -20.78 0.02 15.53
CA LEU A 130 -19.73 0.27 16.51
C LEU A 130 -18.65 1.28 16.05
N ASN A 131 -18.76 1.86 14.85
CA ASN A 131 -17.76 2.73 14.22
C ASN A 131 -16.36 2.09 14.04
N ILE A 132 -16.33 0.76 13.91
CA ILE A 132 -15.13 -0.02 13.56
C ILE A 132 -14.85 0.12 12.06
N LYS A 133 -13.57 0.29 11.71
CA LYS A 133 -13.09 0.23 10.32
C LYS A 133 -12.06 -0.87 10.06
N SER A 134 -11.63 -1.59 11.08
CA SER A 134 -10.61 -2.64 10.96
C SER A 134 -11.03 -3.85 11.78
N VAL A 135 -11.20 -5.00 11.15
CA VAL A 135 -11.53 -6.25 11.83
C VAL A 135 -10.31 -7.16 11.75
N TRP A 136 -9.80 -7.57 12.91
CA TRP A 136 -8.80 -8.63 13.00
C TRP A 136 -9.53 -9.94 13.27
N ILE A 137 -9.51 -10.85 12.31
CA ILE A 137 -10.06 -12.20 12.46
C ILE A 137 -8.94 -13.15 12.90
N GLY A 138 -9.24 -14.00 13.88
CA GLY A 138 -8.37 -15.10 14.31
C GLY A 138 -8.08 -16.11 13.18
N PRO A 139 -7.32 -17.18 13.45
CA PRO A 139 -6.91 -18.11 12.41
C PRO A 139 -8.10 -18.71 11.65
N LEU A 140 -8.07 -18.57 10.33
CA LEU A 140 -9.05 -19.14 9.39
C LEU A 140 -8.47 -20.32 8.58
N TYR A 141 -7.17 -20.57 8.72
CA TYR A 141 -6.45 -21.58 7.95
C TYR A 141 -6.96 -22.99 8.24
N ARG A 142 -6.82 -23.88 7.26
CA ARG A 142 -7.06 -25.30 7.45
C ARG A 142 -6.16 -25.84 8.57
N SER A 143 -6.76 -26.43 9.58
CA SER A 143 -6.11 -26.85 10.82
C SER A 143 -6.79 -28.09 11.42
N PRO A 144 -6.07 -28.99 12.11
CA PRO A 144 -6.64 -30.07 12.92
C PRO A 144 -7.31 -29.61 14.22
N MET A 145 -7.27 -28.31 14.53
CA MET A 145 -7.88 -27.67 15.71
C MET A 145 -7.36 -28.18 17.05
N LYS A 146 -6.05 -28.45 17.16
CA LYS A 146 -5.35 -28.75 18.42
C LYS A 146 -5.12 -27.51 19.27
N ASP A 147 -4.76 -26.39 18.63
CA ASP A 147 -4.79 -25.05 19.22
C ASP A 147 -5.77 -24.16 18.44
N PHE A 148 -6.95 -24.71 18.14
CA PHE A 148 -8.08 -24.04 17.50
C PHE A 148 -7.72 -23.14 16.29
N GLY A 149 -6.80 -23.60 15.44
CA GLY A 149 -6.45 -22.92 14.19
C GLY A 149 -5.03 -22.35 14.13
N TYR A 150 -4.32 -22.27 15.26
CA TYR A 150 -2.89 -21.92 15.26
C TYR A 150 -2.01 -23.10 14.78
N ASP A 151 -2.46 -24.35 14.95
CA ASP A 151 -1.88 -25.55 14.37
C ASP A 151 -2.24 -25.72 12.88
N VAL A 152 -1.56 -24.99 12.00
CA VAL A 152 -1.92 -24.91 10.56
C VAL A 152 -1.47 -26.14 9.75
N GLU A 153 -2.42 -26.81 9.07
CA GLU A 153 -2.19 -27.92 8.12
C GLU A 153 -2.02 -27.43 6.67
N ASP A 154 -2.65 -26.32 6.29
CA ASP A 154 -2.41 -25.63 5.00
C ASP A 154 -2.69 -24.11 5.11
N PHE A 155 -1.64 -23.32 4.95
CA PHE A 155 -1.69 -21.85 5.01
C PHE A 155 -2.43 -21.16 3.85
N ARG A 156 -2.76 -21.88 2.76
CA ARG A 156 -3.42 -21.31 1.57
C ARG A 156 -4.87 -21.79 1.41
N SER A 157 -5.39 -22.55 2.38
CA SER A 157 -6.77 -23.03 2.43
C SER A 157 -7.50 -22.54 3.67
N ILE A 158 -8.81 -22.34 3.55
CA ILE A 158 -9.71 -22.07 4.68
C ILE A 158 -10.07 -23.40 5.37
N SER A 159 -10.25 -23.41 6.69
CA SER A 159 -10.74 -24.61 7.39
C SER A 159 -12.19 -24.91 7.01
N PRO A 160 -12.55 -26.17 6.69
CA PRO A 160 -13.92 -26.51 6.27
C PRO A 160 -15.02 -26.11 7.26
N GLU A 161 -14.73 -26.04 8.56
CA GLU A 161 -15.68 -25.60 9.61
C GLU A 161 -15.99 -24.09 9.57
N PHE A 162 -15.23 -23.30 8.80
CA PHE A 162 -15.51 -21.88 8.57
C PHE A 162 -16.10 -21.61 7.19
N GLY A 163 -16.16 -22.61 6.31
CA GLY A 163 -16.61 -22.52 4.92
C GLY A 163 -15.49 -22.75 3.91
N THR A 164 -15.57 -22.07 2.78
CA THR A 164 -14.70 -22.25 1.61
C THR A 164 -13.89 -20.99 1.28
N MET A 165 -12.92 -21.13 0.37
CA MET A 165 -12.21 -19.98 -0.20
C MET A 165 -13.14 -18.99 -0.91
N GLN A 166 -14.24 -19.46 -1.50
CA GLN A 166 -15.24 -18.59 -2.14
C GLN A 166 -16.00 -17.77 -1.11
N ASP A 167 -16.33 -18.36 0.05
CA ASP A 167 -17.00 -17.64 1.14
C ASP A 167 -16.08 -16.59 1.77
N PHE A 168 -14.76 -16.85 1.80
CA PHE A 168 -13.75 -15.85 2.18
C PHE A 168 -13.68 -14.69 1.17
N ASP A 169 -13.67 -15.00 -0.13
CA ASP A 169 -13.62 -13.98 -1.18
C ASP A 169 -14.88 -13.11 -1.20
N GLU A 170 -16.05 -13.68 -0.94
CA GLU A 170 -17.31 -12.95 -0.74
C GLU A 170 -17.25 -12.04 0.51
N LEU A 171 -16.79 -12.57 1.65
CA LEU A 171 -16.64 -11.80 2.88
C LEU A 171 -15.69 -10.61 2.70
N LEU A 172 -14.53 -10.82 2.08
CA LEU A 172 -13.52 -9.78 1.86
C LEU A 172 -14.05 -8.67 0.95
N ALA A 173 -14.68 -9.03 -0.17
CA ALA A 173 -15.30 -8.07 -1.08
C ALA A 173 -16.41 -7.24 -0.37
N GLU A 174 -17.26 -7.88 0.42
CA GLU A 174 -18.33 -7.21 1.14
C GLU A 174 -17.83 -6.36 2.33
N MET A 175 -16.70 -6.72 2.95
CA MET A 175 -15.99 -5.86 3.90
C MET A 175 -15.47 -4.59 3.21
N HIS A 176 -14.77 -4.72 2.08
CA HIS A 176 -14.26 -3.59 1.31
C HIS A 176 -15.38 -2.69 0.78
N ASN A 177 -16.50 -3.25 0.32
CA ASN A 177 -17.70 -2.50 -0.09
C ASN A 177 -18.29 -1.62 1.03
N ARG A 178 -18.04 -1.95 2.30
CA ARG A 178 -18.44 -1.16 3.50
C ARG A 178 -17.32 -0.27 4.05
N GLY A 179 -16.16 -0.26 3.37
CA GLY A 179 -14.95 0.42 3.81
C GLY A 179 -14.41 -0.13 5.14
N LEU A 180 -14.53 -1.45 5.36
CA LEU A 180 -13.86 -2.19 6.42
C LEU A 180 -12.56 -2.78 5.88
N ASN A 181 -11.53 -2.84 6.71
CA ASN A 181 -10.24 -3.48 6.41
C ASN A 181 -10.18 -4.83 7.14
N LEU A 182 -9.63 -5.86 6.51
CA LEU A 182 -9.41 -7.18 7.10
C LEU A 182 -7.94 -7.39 7.49
N ILE A 183 -7.71 -7.72 8.76
CA ILE A 183 -6.43 -8.19 9.28
C ILE A 183 -6.55 -9.67 9.60
N MET A 184 -5.65 -10.50 9.08
CA MET A 184 -5.59 -11.94 9.43
C MET A 184 -4.53 -12.22 10.49
N ASP A 185 -4.75 -13.22 11.33
CA ASP A 185 -3.66 -13.85 12.07
C ASP A 185 -2.66 -14.51 11.11
N PHE A 186 -1.35 -14.41 11.39
CA PHE A 186 -0.29 -15.10 10.66
C PHE A 186 0.66 -15.81 11.63
N ILE A 187 0.92 -17.09 11.37
CA ILE A 187 1.64 -18.01 12.27
C ILE A 187 2.95 -18.45 11.59
N PRO A 188 4.06 -17.71 11.74
CA PRO A 188 5.32 -18.05 11.07
C PRO A 188 6.20 -19.07 11.83
N ASN A 189 5.84 -19.43 13.06
CA ASN A 189 6.74 -20.14 13.99
C ASN A 189 6.77 -21.66 13.76
N HIS A 190 5.60 -22.23 13.50
CA HIS A 190 5.36 -23.66 13.44
C HIS A 190 4.27 -23.97 12.40
N THR A 191 4.09 -25.25 12.12
CA THR A 191 2.91 -25.79 11.43
C THR A 191 2.29 -26.87 12.30
N SER A 192 1.16 -27.43 11.90
CA SER A 192 0.72 -28.73 12.41
C SER A 192 1.72 -29.84 12.02
N ASP A 193 1.80 -30.88 12.86
CA ASP A 193 2.41 -32.18 12.57
C ASP A 193 1.78 -32.94 11.37
N ARG A 194 0.61 -32.49 10.89
CA ARG A 194 -0.04 -32.97 9.67
C ARG A 194 0.31 -32.18 8.42
N HIS A 195 0.97 -31.04 8.55
CA HIS A 195 1.35 -30.20 7.41
C HIS A 195 2.26 -31.01 6.46
N PRO A 196 2.04 -30.97 5.12
CA PRO A 196 2.81 -31.77 4.16
C PRO A 196 4.34 -31.63 4.30
N TRP A 197 4.81 -30.43 4.66
CA TRP A 197 6.23 -30.19 4.94
C TRP A 197 6.77 -31.05 6.10
N PHE A 198 6.02 -31.23 7.20
CA PHE A 198 6.47 -32.06 8.33
C PHE A 198 6.48 -33.54 7.96
N ILE A 199 5.45 -33.99 7.23
CA ILE A 199 5.36 -35.36 6.71
C ILE A 199 6.53 -35.70 5.77
N LEU A 200 6.95 -34.76 4.92
CA LEU A 200 8.11 -34.93 4.04
C LEU A 200 9.45 -34.75 4.77
N SER A 201 9.51 -33.86 5.76
CA SER A 201 10.70 -33.64 6.59
C SER A 201 11.03 -34.89 7.43
N ARG A 202 10.05 -35.49 8.12
CA ARG A 202 10.27 -36.69 8.94
C ARG A 202 10.77 -37.90 8.13
N THR A 203 10.44 -37.98 6.84
CA THR A 203 10.92 -39.03 5.92
C THR A 203 12.23 -38.70 5.18
N ARG A 204 12.91 -37.59 5.51
CA ARG A 204 14.14 -37.12 4.84
C ARG A 204 13.97 -36.84 3.34
N ASP A 205 12.85 -36.22 2.96
CA ASP A 205 12.75 -35.67 1.60
C ASP A 205 13.81 -34.56 1.41
N PRO A 206 14.66 -34.60 0.36
CA PRO A 206 15.76 -33.64 0.19
C PRO A 206 15.34 -32.16 0.07
N GLN A 207 14.07 -31.88 -0.29
CA GLN A 207 13.55 -30.53 -0.30
C GLN A 207 13.13 -30.05 1.10
N TYR A 208 12.66 -30.94 1.96
CA TYR A 208 12.01 -30.62 3.24
C TYR A 208 12.77 -31.09 4.48
N GLU A 209 13.89 -31.83 4.33
CA GLU A 209 14.68 -32.37 5.45
C GLU A 209 14.98 -31.31 6.53
N ASP A 210 15.47 -30.12 6.14
CA ASP A 210 15.81 -29.03 7.05
C ASP A 210 14.67 -27.99 7.26
N TYR A 211 13.40 -28.33 7.00
CA TYR A 211 12.29 -27.38 7.23
C TYR A 211 11.95 -27.21 8.71
N TYR A 212 12.28 -28.19 9.55
CA TYR A 212 12.04 -28.20 10.99
C TYR A 212 13.35 -28.43 11.74
N ILE A 213 13.34 -28.14 13.04
CA ILE A 213 14.52 -28.28 13.90
C ILE A 213 14.57 -29.70 14.46
N TRP A 214 15.48 -30.52 13.91
CA TRP A 214 15.72 -31.91 14.33
C TRP A 214 17.02 -32.03 15.14
N ALA A 215 17.03 -32.89 16.16
CA ALA A 215 18.20 -33.20 16.98
C ALA A 215 18.22 -34.68 17.39
N ASP A 216 19.42 -35.26 17.51
CA ASP A 216 19.59 -36.63 18.01
C ASP A 216 19.23 -36.72 19.50
N CYS A 217 18.51 -37.77 19.89
CA CYS A 217 18.02 -37.94 21.25
C CYS A 217 17.64 -39.40 21.54
N ASN A 218 17.35 -39.72 22.80
CA ASN A 218 16.86 -41.04 23.21
C ASN A 218 15.32 -41.07 23.16
N GLN A 219 14.72 -42.09 22.53
CA GLN A 219 13.27 -42.30 22.48
C GLN A 219 12.59 -42.27 23.87
N THR A 220 13.25 -42.80 24.89
CA THR A 220 12.74 -42.85 26.28
C THR A 220 13.01 -41.58 27.09
N ALA A 221 13.89 -40.70 26.60
CA ALA A 221 14.23 -39.43 27.21
C ALA A 221 14.52 -38.39 26.12
N PRO A 222 13.47 -37.85 25.45
CA PRO A 222 13.61 -36.92 24.33
C PRO A 222 14.04 -35.54 24.84
N ARG A 223 15.31 -35.40 25.21
CA ARG A 223 15.88 -34.17 25.78
C ARG A 223 17.31 -33.93 25.27
N PRO A 224 17.48 -33.42 24.04
CA PRO A 224 18.77 -32.89 23.57
C PRO A 224 19.33 -31.82 24.52
N ASN A 225 18.44 -31.04 25.15
CA ASN A 225 18.77 -30.05 26.18
C ASN A 225 17.64 -29.97 27.22
N ASN A 226 17.74 -29.01 28.15
CA ASN A 226 16.77 -28.81 29.23
C ASN A 226 15.63 -27.82 28.88
N TRP A 227 15.39 -27.52 27.60
CA TRP A 227 14.31 -26.60 27.20
C TRP A 227 12.92 -27.18 27.48
N VAL A 228 12.00 -26.26 27.77
CA VAL A 228 10.64 -26.50 28.30
C VAL A 228 9.65 -25.79 27.40
N SER A 229 8.60 -26.47 26.96
CA SER A 229 7.51 -25.87 26.18
C SER A 229 6.78 -24.79 26.99
N VAL A 230 6.20 -23.80 26.30
CA VAL A 230 5.33 -22.77 26.88
C VAL A 230 4.17 -23.37 27.67
N PHE A 231 3.68 -24.55 27.27
CA PHE A 231 2.60 -25.28 27.95
C PHE A 231 3.12 -26.34 28.94
N GLY A 232 4.42 -26.37 29.21
CA GLY A 232 5.08 -27.27 30.14
C GLY A 232 5.54 -28.60 29.51
N ASN A 233 6.27 -29.39 30.30
CA ASN A 233 7.10 -30.52 29.83
C ASN A 233 8.23 -30.08 28.88
N THR A 234 8.97 -31.03 28.33
CA THR A 234 10.07 -30.71 27.41
C THR A 234 9.54 -30.15 26.08
N SER A 235 10.31 -29.28 25.45
CA SER A 235 10.04 -28.74 24.10
C SER A 235 10.49 -29.66 22.96
N TRP A 236 10.67 -30.96 23.24
CA TRP A 236 11.23 -31.93 22.30
C TRP A 236 10.40 -33.21 22.29
N ALA A 237 10.00 -33.65 21.11
CA ALA A 237 9.23 -34.87 20.91
C ALA A 237 9.97 -35.82 19.98
N TYR A 238 10.06 -37.11 20.34
CA TYR A 238 10.69 -38.14 19.52
C TYR A 238 9.78 -38.54 18.35
N ASP A 239 10.33 -38.59 17.15
CA ASP A 239 9.65 -39.13 15.97
C ASP A 239 10.21 -40.50 15.57
N GLU A 240 9.35 -41.52 15.60
CA GLU A 240 9.75 -42.92 15.34
C GLU A 240 10.14 -43.19 13.88
N VAL A 241 9.67 -42.37 12.92
CA VAL A 241 10.00 -42.52 11.50
C VAL A 241 11.36 -41.89 11.20
N ARG A 242 11.63 -40.71 11.76
CA ARG A 242 12.89 -39.98 11.61
C ARG A 242 14.03 -40.57 12.45
N GLY A 243 13.70 -41.16 13.60
CA GLY A 243 14.65 -41.62 14.61
C GLY A 243 15.31 -40.49 15.42
N GLN A 244 14.70 -39.30 15.44
CA GLN A 244 15.25 -38.07 16.03
C GLN A 244 14.15 -37.32 16.80
N CYS A 245 14.54 -36.35 17.64
CA CYS A 245 13.61 -35.40 18.25
C CYS A 245 13.40 -34.18 17.35
N TYR A 246 12.17 -33.67 17.28
CA TYR A 246 11.89 -32.34 16.74
C TYR A 246 11.57 -31.34 17.87
N LEU A 247 11.86 -30.06 17.62
CA LEU A 247 11.52 -28.97 18.53
C LEU A 247 10.03 -28.60 18.41
N HIS A 248 9.40 -28.32 19.55
CA HIS A 248 8.13 -27.62 19.64
C HIS A 248 8.11 -26.68 20.87
N GLN A 249 7.99 -25.37 20.64
CA GLN A 249 7.86 -24.37 21.70
C GLN A 249 6.47 -24.41 22.36
N PHE A 250 5.48 -24.97 21.68
CA PHE A 250 4.07 -25.04 22.09
C PHE A 250 3.64 -26.52 22.24
N PHE A 251 2.53 -26.96 21.64
CA PHE A 251 2.13 -28.36 21.66
C PHE A 251 3.07 -29.23 20.81
N LYS A 252 3.15 -30.53 21.11
CA LYS A 252 3.93 -31.48 20.28
C LYS A 252 3.35 -31.61 18.86
N GLU A 253 2.05 -31.36 18.70
CA GLU A 253 1.37 -31.28 17.41
C GLU A 253 1.75 -30.01 16.61
N GLU A 254 2.60 -29.13 17.14
CA GLU A 254 3.04 -27.85 16.56
C GLU A 254 4.58 -27.80 16.39
N PRO A 255 5.17 -28.64 15.52
CA PRO A 255 6.62 -28.65 15.26
C PRO A 255 7.11 -27.31 14.71
N ASP A 256 8.19 -26.79 15.29
CA ASP A 256 8.76 -25.49 14.93
C ASP A 256 9.55 -25.51 13.62
N LEU A 257 9.30 -24.48 12.82
CA LEU A 257 9.93 -24.24 11.54
C LEU A 257 11.35 -23.70 11.74
N ASN A 258 12.30 -24.28 11.00
CA ASN A 258 13.67 -23.81 10.97
C ASN A 258 13.78 -22.49 10.18
N LEU A 259 13.49 -21.36 10.82
CA LEU A 259 13.58 -20.03 10.20
C LEU A 259 15.02 -19.59 9.90
N ARG A 260 16.05 -20.37 10.25
CA ARG A 260 17.43 -20.20 9.76
C ARG A 260 17.58 -20.68 8.30
N ASN A 261 16.76 -21.63 7.86
CA ASN A 261 16.70 -22.11 6.48
C ASN A 261 16.10 -21.02 5.55
N PRO A 262 16.83 -20.56 4.50
CA PRO A 262 16.32 -19.54 3.58
C PRO A 262 15.11 -20.00 2.76
N ARG A 263 14.90 -21.31 2.56
CA ARG A 263 13.71 -21.86 1.88
C ARG A 263 12.45 -21.61 2.70
N VAL A 264 12.48 -21.95 3.99
CA VAL A 264 11.38 -21.72 4.95
C VAL A 264 11.00 -20.24 5.02
N ARG A 265 11.99 -19.34 5.13
CA ARG A 265 11.72 -17.88 5.12
C ARG A 265 11.06 -17.42 3.81
N LYS A 266 11.45 -18.01 2.67
CA LYS A 266 10.83 -17.70 1.37
C LYS A 266 9.38 -18.17 1.33
N GLU A 267 9.09 -19.41 1.74
CA GLU A 267 7.72 -19.95 1.78
C GLU A 267 6.78 -19.08 2.64
N MET A 268 7.25 -18.65 3.82
CA MET A 268 6.51 -17.73 4.69
C MET A 268 6.20 -16.38 4.02
N ILE A 269 7.15 -15.81 3.28
CA ILE A 269 6.92 -14.57 2.51
C ILE A 269 5.96 -14.82 1.34
N ASP A 270 6.06 -15.97 0.67
CA ASP A 270 5.18 -16.33 -0.45
C ASP A 270 3.73 -16.61 0.02
N ILE A 271 3.54 -17.10 1.26
CA ILE A 271 2.22 -17.17 1.92
C ILE A 271 1.66 -15.77 2.22
N ILE A 272 2.48 -14.86 2.77
CA ILE A 272 2.07 -13.45 2.99
C ILE A 272 1.63 -12.82 1.65
N ARG A 273 2.41 -13.01 0.58
CA ARG A 273 2.07 -12.51 -0.77
C ARG A 273 0.74 -13.05 -1.26
N PHE A 274 0.50 -14.36 -1.16
CA PHE A 274 -0.76 -14.98 -1.58
C PHE A 274 -1.99 -14.30 -0.97
N TRP A 275 -1.97 -14.00 0.34
CA TRP A 275 -3.09 -13.35 1.01
C TRP A 275 -3.19 -11.83 0.70
N LEU A 276 -2.06 -11.13 0.54
CA LEU A 276 -2.05 -9.74 0.07
C LEU A 276 -2.58 -9.61 -1.37
N GLU A 277 -2.24 -10.54 -2.26
CA GLU A 277 -2.70 -10.59 -3.65
C GLU A 277 -4.21 -10.86 -3.76
N LYS A 278 -4.80 -11.54 -2.76
CA LYS A 278 -6.26 -11.68 -2.62
C LYS A 278 -6.94 -10.41 -2.08
N GLY A 279 -6.18 -9.48 -1.49
CA GLY A 279 -6.69 -8.19 -0.97
C GLY A 279 -6.74 -8.06 0.56
N VAL A 280 -6.08 -8.93 1.33
CA VAL A 280 -6.00 -8.78 2.79
C VAL A 280 -5.21 -7.52 3.16
N ASP A 281 -5.74 -6.69 4.06
CA ASP A 281 -5.20 -5.36 4.36
C ASP A 281 -4.02 -5.38 5.36
N GLY A 282 -3.82 -6.48 6.08
CA GLY A 282 -2.65 -6.67 6.95
C GLY A 282 -2.65 -7.98 7.73
N PHE A 283 -1.59 -8.17 8.54
CA PHE A 283 -1.44 -9.36 9.39
C PHE A 283 -1.09 -8.99 10.84
N ARG A 284 -1.66 -9.73 11.79
CA ARG A 284 -1.11 -9.84 13.14
C ARG A 284 -0.13 -11.00 13.15
N ILE A 285 1.15 -10.73 13.43
CA ILE A 285 2.18 -11.77 13.48
C ILE A 285 2.19 -12.43 14.87
N GLY A 286 1.76 -13.69 14.92
CA GLY A 286 1.80 -14.51 16.12
C GLY A 286 3.23 -14.95 16.50
N SER A 287 3.45 -15.18 17.80
CA SER A 287 4.62 -15.89 18.35
C SER A 287 6.03 -15.45 17.93
N ALA A 288 6.20 -14.28 17.31
CA ALA A 288 7.46 -13.82 16.71
C ALA A 288 8.71 -13.85 17.62
N LYS A 289 8.54 -13.80 18.95
CA LYS A 289 9.64 -13.91 19.92
C LYS A 289 10.24 -15.32 20.04
N TYR A 290 9.58 -16.35 19.51
CA TYR A 290 10.04 -17.74 19.51
C TYR A 290 10.71 -18.15 18.19
N ALA A 291 10.73 -17.25 17.19
CA ALA A 291 11.15 -17.54 15.81
C ALA A 291 12.63 -17.89 15.60
N LEU A 292 13.48 -17.77 16.63
CA LEU A 292 14.88 -18.16 16.60
C LEU A 292 15.34 -18.59 18.00
N GLU A 293 16.04 -19.71 18.05
CA GLU A 293 16.56 -20.34 19.27
C GLU A 293 18.06 -20.08 19.40
N GLY A 294 18.59 -20.23 20.62
CA GLY A 294 20.04 -20.19 20.83
C GLY A 294 20.71 -21.46 20.31
N CYS A 295 21.72 -21.31 19.45
CA CYS A 295 22.61 -22.44 19.11
C CYS A 295 23.40 -22.84 20.36
N THR A 296 23.29 -24.11 20.76
CA THR A 296 24.24 -24.70 21.71
C THR A 296 25.61 -24.82 21.03
N PRO A 297 26.75 -24.63 21.73
CA PRO A 297 28.08 -24.66 21.11
C PRO A 297 28.51 -25.99 20.48
N GLU A 298 27.69 -27.04 20.56
CA GLU A 298 28.01 -28.42 20.14
C GLU A 298 27.11 -28.94 18.99
N GLY A 299 26.37 -28.05 18.30
CA GLY A 299 25.54 -28.38 17.12
C GLY A 299 24.82 -27.17 16.53
#